data_AF-A0AAW9ITR0-F1
#
_entry.id   AF-A0AAW9ITR0-F1
#
_cell.length_a   1.000
_cell.length_b   1.000
_cell.length_c   1.000
_cell.angle_alpha   90.00
_cell.angle_beta   90.00
_cell.angle_gamma   90.00
#
_symmetry.space_group_name_H-M   'P 1'
#
loop_
_entity.id
_entity.type
_entity.pdbx_description
1 polymer ?
#
loop_
_entity_poly.entity_id
_entity_poly.type
_entity_poly.pdbx_seq_one_letter_code
_entity_poly.pdbx_strand_id
1 'polypeptide(L)'
;MLREFKSYMIKNGLPLSYFFNAGTLIEKDDFIRQKLKSNKVFIFVEDDYPISISQRVLPENMYITIYADDTIQEYQYAKQIYSEIEKSGYEIAGEYLCEVILYTPYNKKRNKSIKYKIQVPITHKNRD
;
A
#
# COMPACT_ATOMS: atom_id res chain seq x y z
N MET A 1 2.15 -0.99 14.83
CA MET A 1 1.56 -1.61 13.61
C MET A 1 2.39 -2.76 13.03
N LEU A 2 3.42 -2.56 12.20
CA LEU A 2 4.12 -3.69 11.53
C LEU A 2 4.74 -4.71 12.50
N ARG A 3 5.29 -4.25 13.63
CA ARG A 3 5.79 -5.14 14.70
C ARG A 3 4.68 -6.00 15.30
N GLU A 4 3.52 -5.40 15.59
CA GLU A 4 2.36 -6.11 16.14
C GLU A 4 1.79 -7.09 15.12
N PHE A 5 1.74 -6.71 13.85
CA PHE A 5 1.34 -7.60 12.76
C PHE A 5 2.28 -8.81 12.65
N LYS A 6 3.60 -8.59 12.71
CA LYS A 6 4.57 -9.70 12.76
C LYS A 6 4.33 -10.62 13.95
N SER A 7 4.12 -10.08 15.14
CA SER A 7 3.80 -10.86 16.34
C SER A 7 2.50 -11.65 16.19
N TYR A 8 1.48 -11.05 15.58
CA TYR A 8 0.22 -11.72 15.25
C TYR A 8 0.45 -12.89 14.28
N MET A 9 1.22 -12.70 13.21
CA MET A 9 1.54 -13.79 12.26
C MET A 9 2.22 -14.96 12.95
N ILE A 10 3.23 -14.69 13.79
CA ILE A 10 3.94 -15.72 14.57
C ILE A 10 2.97 -16.48 15.48
N LYS A 11 2.13 -15.76 16.23
CA LYS A 11 1.19 -16.35 17.19
C LYS A 11 0.16 -17.28 16.50
N ASN A 12 -0.22 -16.96 15.28
CA ASN A 12 -1.21 -17.72 14.52
C ASN A 12 -0.60 -18.70 13.50
N GLY A 13 0.73 -18.92 13.54
CA GLY A 13 1.40 -19.85 12.63
C GLY A 13 1.33 -19.45 11.15
N LEU A 14 1.17 -18.16 10.84
CA LEU A 14 1.08 -17.68 9.46
C LEU A 14 2.46 -17.64 8.81
N PRO A 15 2.59 -17.98 7.51
CA PRO A 15 3.88 -17.95 6.82
C PRO A 15 4.49 -16.55 6.83
N LEU A 16 5.68 -16.41 7.43
CA LEU A 16 6.38 -15.12 7.52
C LEU A 16 6.94 -14.65 6.18
N SER A 17 6.93 -15.48 5.15
CA SER A 17 7.25 -15.09 3.77
C SER A 17 6.37 -13.94 3.29
N TYR A 18 5.09 -13.91 3.65
CA TYR A 18 4.19 -12.81 3.28
C TYR A 18 4.51 -11.48 3.96
N PHE A 19 5.25 -11.50 5.08
CA PHE A 19 5.59 -10.29 5.82
C PHE A 19 6.56 -9.37 5.07
N PHE A 20 7.36 -9.90 4.14
CA PHE A 20 8.34 -9.10 3.38
C PHE A 20 7.69 -8.05 2.49
N ASN A 21 6.44 -8.29 2.07
CA ASN A 21 5.64 -7.42 1.21
C ASN A 21 4.45 -6.82 1.99
N ALA A 22 4.53 -6.77 3.32
CA ALA A 22 3.47 -6.15 4.12
C ALA A 22 3.28 -4.70 3.69
N GLY A 23 2.03 -4.35 3.38
CA GLY A 23 1.63 -3.01 2.98
C GLY A 23 0.68 -2.37 3.97
N THR A 24 0.46 -1.07 3.82
CA THR A 24 -0.55 -0.30 4.55
C THR A 24 -1.54 0.29 3.57
N LEU A 25 -2.77 0.50 4.03
CA LEU A 25 -3.81 1.12 3.20
C LEU A 25 -4.49 2.29 3.91
N ILE A 26 -5.01 3.23 3.12
CA ILE A 26 -5.89 4.29 3.60
C ILE A 26 -7.19 4.16 2.83
N GLU A 27 -8.30 4.12 3.56
CA GLU A 27 -9.65 4.05 2.98
C GLU A 27 -9.87 5.19 1.96
N LYS A 28 -10.58 4.89 0.87
CA LYS A 28 -10.87 5.84 -0.22
C LYS A 28 -11.31 7.19 0.32
N ASP A 29 -12.33 7.19 1.19
CA ASP A 29 -12.91 8.42 1.72
C ASP A 29 -11.94 9.21 2.62
N ASP A 30 -11.06 8.52 3.34
CA ASP A 30 -10.04 9.17 4.16
C ASP A 30 -8.93 9.75 3.30
N PHE A 31 -8.54 9.06 2.23
CA PHE A 31 -7.59 9.59 1.26
C PHE A 31 -8.15 10.82 0.53
N ILE A 32 -9.42 10.78 0.11
CA ILE A 32 -10.14 11.94 -0.46
C ILE A 32 -10.12 13.12 0.50
N ARG A 33 -10.40 12.87 1.79
CA ARG A 33 -10.36 13.91 2.84
C ARG A 33 -8.95 14.31 3.29
N GLN A 34 -7.90 13.85 2.61
CA GLN A 34 -6.49 14.10 2.98
C GLN A 34 -6.13 13.65 4.41
N LYS A 35 -6.86 12.67 4.96
CA LYS A 35 -6.54 12.02 6.23
C LYS A 35 -5.49 10.94 5.98
N LEU A 36 -4.26 11.38 5.76
CA LEU A 36 -3.13 10.53 5.36
C LEU A 36 -2.54 9.70 6.52
N LYS A 37 -3.37 8.92 7.19
CA LYS A 37 -2.98 8.05 8.30
C LYS A 37 -3.63 6.68 8.14
N SER A 38 -2.80 5.67 7.89
CA SER A 38 -3.26 4.29 7.87
C SER A 38 -3.42 3.74 9.29
N ASN A 39 -4.40 2.88 9.48
CA ASN A 39 -4.59 2.01 10.65
C ASN A 39 -4.70 0.52 10.27
N LYS A 40 -4.42 0.17 9.01
CA LYS A 40 -4.62 -1.17 8.45
C LYS A 40 -3.35 -1.66 7.75
N VAL A 41 -3.00 -2.91 8.02
CA VAL A 41 -1.93 -3.63 7.32
C VAL A 41 -2.58 -4.69 6.44
N PHE A 42 -2.03 -4.90 5.26
CA PHE A 42 -2.40 -6.02 4.40
C PHE A 42 -1.15 -6.79 3.95
N ILE A 43 -1.38 -8.00 3.49
CA ILE A 43 -0.42 -8.83 2.75
C ILE A 43 -1.12 -9.33 1.49
N PHE A 44 -0.37 -9.51 0.43
CA PHE A 44 -0.83 -10.31 -0.70
C PHE A 44 -0.65 -11.80 -0.36
N VAL A 45 -1.63 -12.60 -0.75
CA VAL A 45 -1.64 -14.05 -0.59
C VAL A 45 -1.95 -14.70 -1.93
N GLU A 46 -1.53 -15.95 -2.10
CA GLU A 46 -1.80 -16.74 -3.30
C GLU A 46 -3.26 -17.22 -3.32
N ASP A 47 -3.75 -17.64 -4.50
CA ASP A 47 -5.13 -18.12 -4.68
C ASP A 47 -5.47 -19.38 -3.86
N ASP A 48 -4.45 -20.16 -3.48
CA ASP A 48 -4.59 -21.39 -2.68
C ASP A 48 -4.50 -21.12 -1.16
N TYR A 49 -4.33 -19.86 -0.74
CA TYR A 49 -4.25 -19.51 0.66
C TYR A 49 -5.60 -19.75 1.37
N PRO A 50 -5.61 -20.28 2.62
CA PRO A 50 -6.84 -20.60 3.33
C PRO A 50 -7.78 -19.40 3.45
N ILE A 51 -9.05 -19.56 3.06
CA ILE A 51 -10.03 -18.47 3.05
C ILE A 51 -10.19 -17.88 4.46
N SER A 52 -10.16 -16.55 4.55
CA SER A 52 -10.42 -15.83 5.79
C SER A 52 -11.41 -14.70 5.59
N ILE A 53 -12.14 -14.35 6.65
CA ILE A 53 -13.17 -13.28 6.63
C ILE A 53 -12.57 -11.92 6.24
N SER A 54 -11.28 -11.71 6.48
CA SER A 54 -10.59 -10.46 6.17
C SER A 54 -10.00 -10.42 4.75
N GLN A 55 -10.04 -11.53 4.00
CA GLN A 55 -9.55 -11.54 2.63
C GLN A 55 -10.47 -10.77 1.70
N ARG A 56 -9.85 -10.12 0.74
CA ARG A 56 -10.52 -9.35 -0.31
C ARG A 56 -9.69 -9.42 -1.57
N VAL A 57 -10.37 -9.45 -2.70
CA VAL A 57 -9.72 -9.31 -4.02
C VAL A 57 -9.42 -7.83 -4.24
N LEU A 58 -8.18 -7.51 -4.58
CA LEU A 58 -7.84 -6.19 -5.11
C LEU A 58 -8.29 -6.17 -6.58
N PRO A 59 -9.29 -5.37 -6.97
CA PRO A 59 -9.82 -5.40 -8.33
C PRO A 59 -8.80 -4.90 -9.34
N GLU A 60 -8.89 -5.41 -10.57
CA GLU A 60 -8.19 -4.83 -11.71
C GLU A 60 -8.63 -3.38 -11.90
N ASN A 61 -7.67 -2.47 -12.10
CA ASN A 61 -7.94 -1.07 -12.34
C ASN A 61 -6.73 -0.38 -12.99
N MET A 62 -6.92 0.84 -13.46
CA MET A 62 -5.82 1.76 -13.74
C MET A 62 -5.35 2.39 -12.43
N TYR A 63 -4.04 2.56 -12.26
CA TYR A 63 -3.45 3.11 -11.04
C TYR A 63 -2.48 4.25 -11.34
N ILE A 64 -2.56 5.32 -10.57
CA ILE A 64 -1.42 6.24 -10.42
C ILE A 64 -0.48 5.62 -9.39
N THR A 65 0.77 5.44 -9.78
CA THR A 65 1.78 4.73 -8.98
C THR A 65 3.04 5.57 -8.83
N ILE A 66 3.58 5.65 -7.61
CA ILE A 66 4.92 6.18 -7.32
C ILE A 66 5.76 5.06 -6.73
N TYR A 67 6.99 4.90 -7.24
CA TYR A 67 8.02 4.05 -6.64
C TYR A 67 9.04 4.92 -5.90
N ALA A 68 9.34 4.56 -4.66
CA ALA A 68 10.26 5.33 -3.83
C ALA A 68 11.06 4.43 -2.88
N ASP A 69 12.14 4.98 -2.33
CA ASP A 69 13.02 4.30 -1.37
C ASP A 69 13.30 5.10 -0.09
N ASP A 70 12.80 6.34 -0.03
CA ASP A 70 12.81 7.18 1.17
C ASP A 70 11.40 7.28 1.77
N THR A 71 11.20 6.62 2.92
CA THR A 71 9.91 6.60 3.62
C THR A 71 9.55 7.95 4.26
N ILE A 72 10.52 8.86 4.45
CA ILE A 72 10.24 10.19 5.00
C ILE A 72 9.41 11.02 4.01
N GLN A 73 9.55 10.74 2.71
CA GLN A 73 8.85 11.45 1.65
C GLN A 73 7.46 10.88 1.34
N GLU A 74 7.06 9.76 1.94
CA GLU A 74 5.77 9.09 1.67
C GLU A 74 4.59 10.06 1.75
N TYR A 75 4.55 10.91 2.78
CA TYR A 75 3.50 11.90 2.96
C TYR A 75 3.42 12.92 1.80
N GLN A 76 4.56 13.34 1.27
CA GLN A 76 4.60 14.27 0.14
C GLN A 76 4.17 13.58 -1.16
N TYR A 77 4.59 12.33 -1.37
CA TYR A 77 4.17 11.55 -2.52
C TYR A 77 2.67 11.26 -2.53
N ALA A 78 2.08 10.96 -1.37
CA ALA A 78 0.63 10.80 -1.25
C ALA A 78 -0.14 12.06 -1.68
N LYS A 79 0.34 13.25 -1.29
CA LYS A 79 -0.23 14.54 -1.74
C LYS A 79 -0.01 14.78 -3.23
N GLN A 80 1.17 14.41 -3.74
CA GLN A 80 1.48 14.54 -5.16
C GLN A 80 0.52 13.71 -6.02
N ILE A 81 0.27 12.45 -5.64
CA ILE A 81 -0.70 11.59 -6.33
C ILE A 81 -2.08 12.23 -6.30
N TYR A 82 -2.54 12.69 -5.14
CA TYR A 82 -3.85 13.35 -5.06
C TYR A 82 -3.94 14.56 -5.99
N SER A 83 -2.91 15.42 -5.98
CA SER A 83 -2.87 16.59 -6.85
C SER A 83 -2.85 16.22 -8.34
N GLU A 84 -2.19 15.12 -8.70
CA GLU A 84 -2.15 14.62 -10.07
C GLU A 84 -3.53 14.11 -10.52
N ILE A 85 -4.22 13.33 -9.68
CA ILE A 85 -5.58 12.84 -9.97
C ILE A 85 -6.54 14.01 -10.23
N GLU A 86 -6.47 15.04 -9.39
CA GLU A 86 -7.32 16.22 -9.50
C GLU A 86 -7.10 17.01 -10.80
N LYS A 87 -5.83 17.10 -11.25
CA LYS A 87 -5.47 17.83 -12.48
C LYS A 87 -5.75 17.06 -13.76
N SER A 88 -5.71 15.73 -13.71
CA SER A 88 -5.64 14.88 -14.90
C SER A 88 -6.99 14.29 -15.34
N GLY A 89 -8.11 14.85 -14.86
CA GLY A 89 -9.46 14.43 -15.30
C GLY A 89 -9.86 13.03 -14.79
N TYR A 90 -9.19 12.55 -13.74
CA TYR A 90 -9.48 11.28 -13.10
C TYR A 90 -10.20 11.48 -11.76
N GLU A 91 -10.82 10.42 -11.28
CA GLU A 91 -11.41 10.32 -9.95
C GLU A 91 -10.82 9.12 -9.19
N ILE A 92 -10.81 9.20 -7.86
CA ILE A 92 -10.29 8.15 -7.00
C ILE A 92 -11.29 6.99 -6.96
N ALA A 93 -10.88 5.82 -7.42
CA ALA A 93 -11.75 4.65 -7.56
C ALA A 93 -11.72 3.71 -6.34
N GLY A 94 -10.77 3.88 -5.42
CA GLY A 94 -10.56 2.95 -4.31
C GLY A 94 -9.50 3.42 -3.32
N GLU A 95 -8.95 2.48 -2.56
CA GLU A 95 -8.02 2.81 -1.48
C GLU A 95 -6.63 3.22 -1.98
N TYR A 96 -5.98 4.05 -1.20
CA TYR A 96 -4.54 4.25 -1.30
C TYR A 96 -3.83 3.02 -0.70
N LEU A 97 -2.85 2.49 -1.43
CA LEU A 97 -2.04 1.35 -1.03
C LEU A 97 -0.57 1.74 -1.01
N CYS A 98 0.15 1.36 0.06
CA CYS A 98 1.60 1.51 0.16
C CYS A 98 2.20 0.14 0.47
N GLU A 99 2.86 -0.47 -0.51
CA GLU A 99 3.43 -1.83 -0.41
C GLU A 99 4.96 -1.78 -0.41
N VAL A 100 5.59 -2.55 0.48
CA VAL A 100 7.02 -2.84 0.35
C VAL A 100 7.24 -3.80 -0.81
N ILE A 101 8.04 -3.42 -1.79
CA ILE A 101 8.35 -4.23 -2.98
C ILE A 101 9.75 -4.82 -2.94
N LEU A 102 10.64 -4.23 -2.15
CA LEU A 102 11.99 -4.75 -1.94
C LEU A 102 12.48 -4.38 -0.55
N TYR A 103 12.92 -5.40 0.18
CA TYR A 103 13.62 -5.22 1.45
C TYR A 103 15.04 -5.73 1.31
N THR A 104 16.03 -4.85 1.47
CA THR A 104 17.43 -5.28 1.55
C THR A 104 17.90 -5.28 3.02
N PRO A 105 18.37 -6.42 3.55
CA PRO A 105 18.95 -6.45 4.89
C PRO A 105 20.22 -5.58 4.92
N TYR A 106 20.43 -4.92 6.06
CA TYR A 106 21.60 -4.07 6.29
C TYR A 106 22.90 -4.84 6.02
N ASN A 107 23.82 -4.23 5.24
CA ASN A 107 25.17 -4.73 5.06
C ASN A 107 26.16 -3.57 5.30
N LYS A 108 27.34 -3.82 5.86
CA LYS A 108 28.37 -2.81 6.12
C LYS A 108 28.73 -1.92 4.90
N LYS A 109 28.43 -2.36 3.67
CA LYS A 109 28.63 -1.61 2.41
C LYS A 109 27.38 -0.90 1.87
N ARG A 110 26.18 -1.18 2.40
CA ARG A 110 24.90 -0.63 1.93
C ARG A 110 23.98 -0.36 3.12
N ASN A 111 23.51 0.88 3.25
CA ASN A 111 22.43 1.19 4.19
C ASN A 111 21.25 0.25 3.93
N LYS A 112 20.53 -0.12 5.00
CA LYS A 112 19.25 -0.83 4.89
C LYS A 112 18.37 -0.02 3.94
N SER A 113 17.96 -0.61 2.82
CA SER A 113 17.06 0.07 1.89
C SER A 113 15.76 -0.71 1.77
N ILE A 114 14.67 0.04 1.91
CA ILE A 114 13.32 -0.42 1.63
C ILE A 114 12.93 0.31 0.35
N LYS A 115 12.49 -0.43 -0.66
CA LYS A 115 11.75 0.16 -1.77
C LYS A 115 10.29 -0.16 -1.57
N TYR A 116 9.46 0.84 -1.79
CA TYR A 116 8.02 0.72 -1.68
C TYR A 116 7.37 1.34 -2.91
N LYS A 117 6.14 0.92 -3.16
CA LYS A 117 5.28 1.55 -4.16
C LYS A 117 4.02 2.07 -3.47
N ILE A 118 3.63 3.26 -3.85
CA ILE A 118 2.35 3.86 -3.53
C ILE A 118 1.46 3.70 -4.75
N GLN A 119 0.24 3.22 -4.60
CA GLN A 119 -0.72 3.04 -5.68
C GLN A 119 -2.10 3.54 -5.27
N VAL A 120 -2.76 4.28 -6.15
CA VAL A 120 -4.17 4.70 -5.99
C VAL A 120 -4.92 4.35 -7.27
N PRO A 121 -5.99 3.53 -7.18
CA PRO A 121 -6.81 3.18 -8.34
C PRO A 121 -7.61 4.39 -8.79
N ILE A 122 -7.74 4.56 -10.10
CA ILE A 122 -8.39 5.70 -10.73
C ILE A 122 -9.34 5.28 -11.85
N THR A 123 -10.41 6.05 -12.03
CA THR A 123 -11.31 5.97 -13.18
C THR A 123 -11.38 7.32 -13.88
N HIS A 124 -11.81 7.35 -15.14
CA HIS A 124 -12.08 8.61 -15.81
C HIS A 124 -13.26 9.32 -15.14
N LYS A 125 -13.15 10.65 -14.93
CA LYS A 125 -14.33 11.45 -14.57
C LYS A 125 -15.34 11.31 -15.69
N ASN A 126 -16.56 10.88 -15.36
CA ASN A 126 -17.67 10.89 -16.32
C ASN A 126 -17.83 12.34 -16.82
N ARG A 127 -17.83 12.50 -18.15
CA ARG A 127 -18.21 13.77 -18.77
C ARG A 127 -19.73 13.79 -18.81
N ASP A 128 -20.34 14.54 -17.90
CA ASP A 128 -21.74 14.94 -18.02
C ASP A 128 -21.94 15.84 -19.25
#